data_AF-A0A2I2G867-F1
#
_entry.id   AF-A0A2I2G867-F1
#
_cell.length_a   1.000
_cell.length_b   1.000
_cell.length_c   1.000
_cell.angle_alpha   90.00
_cell.angle_beta   90.00
_cell.angle_gamma   90.00
#
_symmetry.space_group_name_H-M   'P 1'
#
loop_
_entity.id
_entity.type
_entity.pdbx_description
1 polymer ?
#
loop_
_entity_poly.entity_id
_entity_poly.type
_entity_poly.pdbx_seq_one_letter_code
_entity_poly.pdbx_strand_id
1 'polypeptide(L)'
;MADEYVGINPSDVTFLELLQESKNSAVFKVRVRGRMCVMKVYHDRGLSECDPPDYDVNLFSRESSAYRRMKERGLYRQGVVPDFYGTITQIQPTLWPSLHMFLQDKLAPNAVLIEYIPDAQQIDLSNFSKDYLVQLRDSLYSIHQAGVLHGDPKPRNMIISRKQNRVLWIDFDSAQTFSGNLSPRQNVWFKEENETMEYFIKALTQDHVDGRLSREYSYYYGWFPC
;
A
#
# COMPACT_ATOMS: atom_id res chain seq x y z
N MET A 1 6.75 15.37 -10.37
CA MET A 1 6.28 16.33 -9.33
C MET A 1 6.87 15.87 -8.00
N ALA A 2 7.56 16.75 -7.28
CA ALA A 2 8.42 16.40 -6.14
C ALA A 2 7.64 16.05 -4.85
N ASP A 3 8.29 15.29 -3.98
CA ASP A 3 7.89 15.02 -2.59
C ASP A 3 7.47 16.36 -1.91
N GLU A 4 6.28 16.40 -1.29
CA GLU A 4 5.73 17.62 -0.65
C GLU A 4 6.52 17.98 0.62
N TYR A 5 6.99 16.97 1.35
CA TYR A 5 7.90 17.15 2.46
C TYR A 5 9.35 16.86 2.04
N VAL A 6 10.18 17.89 2.15
CA VAL A 6 11.65 17.80 2.02
C VAL A 6 12.26 18.28 3.33
N GLY A 7 13.34 17.61 3.77
CA GLY A 7 14.10 18.00 4.97
C GLY A 7 13.29 17.90 6.26
N ILE A 8 12.65 16.75 6.50
CA ILE A 8 11.95 16.48 7.77
C ILE A 8 12.98 16.23 8.86
N ASN A 9 12.92 17.02 9.93
CA ASN A 9 13.70 16.78 11.14
C ASN A 9 12.94 15.90 12.14
N PRO A 10 13.62 15.21 13.07
CA PRO A 10 12.96 14.46 14.14
C PRO A 10 11.94 15.29 14.93
N SER A 11 12.24 16.56 15.19
CA SER A 11 11.34 17.49 15.89
C SER A 11 10.05 17.82 15.12
N ASP A 12 10.03 17.62 13.80
CA ASP A 12 8.86 17.89 12.96
C ASP A 12 7.79 16.81 13.07
N VAL A 13 8.13 15.65 13.64
CA VAL A 13 7.30 14.44 13.67
C VAL A 13 6.96 14.06 15.10
N THR A 14 5.67 14.00 15.40
CA THR A 14 5.16 13.45 16.65
C THR A 14 4.55 12.07 16.39
N PHE A 15 5.08 11.05 17.05
CA PHE A 15 4.50 9.70 17.02
C PHE A 15 3.28 9.66 17.92
N LEU A 16 2.18 9.12 17.41
CA LEU A 16 0.92 9.07 18.13
C LEU A 16 0.51 7.63 18.45
N GLU A 17 0.70 6.72 17.49
CA GLU A 17 0.26 5.33 17.60
C GLU A 17 1.07 4.44 16.65
N LEU A 18 1.49 3.27 17.12
CA LEU A 18 1.99 2.20 16.25
C LEU A 18 0.78 1.43 15.73
N LEU A 19 0.51 1.52 14.43
CA LEU A 19 -0.64 0.88 13.79
C LEU A 19 -0.37 -0.59 13.49
N GLN A 20 0.85 -0.90 13.05
CA GLN A 20 1.26 -2.26 12.70
C GLN A 20 2.77 -2.40 12.79
N GLU A 21 3.24 -3.55 13.24
CA GLU A 21 4.63 -3.96 13.18
C GLU A 21 4.72 -5.32 12.47
N SER A 22 5.69 -5.47 11.59
CA SER A 22 5.93 -6.69 10.83
C SER A 22 7.43 -6.93 10.70
N LYS A 23 7.80 -8.12 10.22
CA LYS A 23 9.21 -8.46 10.00
C LYS A 23 9.96 -7.48 9.08
N ASN A 24 9.25 -6.83 8.16
CA ASN A 24 9.88 -6.00 7.11
C ASN A 24 9.62 -4.50 7.29
N SER A 25 8.65 -4.11 8.12
CA SER A 25 8.27 -2.70 8.30
C SER A 25 7.45 -2.47 9.56
N ALA A 26 7.45 -1.22 10.01
CA ALA A 26 6.53 -0.71 11.03
C ALA A 26 5.76 0.49 10.50
N VAL A 27 4.45 0.54 10.78
CA VAL A 27 3.50 1.55 10.32
C VAL A 27 3.04 2.36 11.51
N PHE A 28 3.25 3.66 11.46
CA PHE A 28 2.91 4.58 12.53
C PHE A 28 1.89 5.60 12.06
N LYS A 29 0.98 5.96 12.97
CA LYS A 29 0.23 7.20 12.89
C LYS A 29 1.07 8.30 13.51
N VAL A 30 1.34 9.34 12.73
CA VAL A 30 2.19 10.45 13.13
C VAL A 30 1.51 11.78 12.84
N ARG A 31 1.99 12.83 13.49
CA ARG A 31 1.70 14.22 13.11
C ARG A 31 2.98 14.86 12.60
N VAL A 32 3.01 15.21 11.32
CA VAL A 32 4.15 15.88 10.67
C VAL A 32 3.78 17.34 10.44
N ARG A 33 4.48 18.28 11.07
CA ARG A 33 4.23 19.74 10.94
C ARG A 33 2.75 20.12 11.09
N GLY A 34 2.06 19.48 12.05
CA GLY A 34 0.64 19.72 12.35
C GLY A 34 -0.35 18.89 11.52
N ARG A 35 0.06 18.21 10.44
CA ARG A 35 -0.79 17.35 9.61
C ARG A 35 -0.74 15.90 10.08
N MET A 36 -1.89 15.22 10.11
CA MET A 36 -1.97 13.77 10.39
C MET A 36 -1.53 12.96 9.17
N CYS A 37 -0.58 12.06 9.37
CA CYS A 37 -0.01 11.21 8.32
C CYS A 37 0.15 9.77 8.82
N VAL A 38 0.28 8.85 7.88
CA VAL A 38 0.86 7.53 8.12
C VAL A 38 2.33 7.58 7.72
N MET A 39 3.19 7.09 8.60
CA MET A 39 4.62 6.88 8.35
C MET A 39 4.89 5.38 8.36
N LYS A 40 5.19 4.81 7.19
CA LYS A 40 5.61 3.41 7.07
C LYS A 40 7.13 3.38 6.93
N VAL A 41 7.80 2.73 7.88
CA VAL A 41 9.26 2.64 8.00
C VAL A 41 9.69 1.20 7.70
N TYR A 42 10.69 1.02 6.83
CA TYR A 42 11.10 -0.31 6.35
C TYR A 42 12.45 -0.73 6.93
N HIS A 43 12.55 -2.01 7.27
CA HIS A 43 13.84 -2.66 7.48
C HIS A 43 14.52 -2.82 6.12
N ASP A 44 15.61 -2.10 5.89
CA ASP A 44 16.32 -2.17 4.62
C ASP A 44 17.18 -3.44 4.57
N ARG A 45 16.92 -4.30 3.58
CA ARG A 45 17.69 -5.53 3.36
C ARG A 45 18.91 -5.34 2.45
N GLY A 46 19.05 -4.18 1.82
CA GLY A 46 20.08 -3.89 0.83
C GLY A 46 19.85 -4.62 -0.50
N LEU A 47 20.79 -4.44 -1.41
CA LEU A 47 20.86 -5.21 -2.65
C LEU A 47 21.56 -6.56 -2.39
N SER A 48 21.09 -7.58 -3.08
CA SER A 48 21.64 -8.94 -3.09
C SER A 48 22.00 -9.32 -4.52
N GLU A 49 23.13 -10.03 -4.71
CA GLU A 49 23.56 -10.52 -6.03
C GLU A 49 22.54 -11.48 -6.67
N CYS A 50 21.69 -12.11 -5.85
CA CYS A 50 20.60 -12.97 -6.31
C CYS A 50 19.33 -12.20 -6.71
N ASP A 51 19.32 -10.87 -6.64
CA ASP A 51 18.14 -10.08 -6.99
C ASP A 51 17.91 -10.09 -8.50
N PRO A 52 16.66 -10.24 -8.98
CA PRO A 52 16.38 -10.28 -10.40
C PRO A 52 16.64 -8.90 -11.02
N PRO A 53 17.29 -8.81 -12.20
CA PRO A 53 17.55 -7.53 -12.85
C PRO A 53 16.27 -6.81 -13.32
N ASP A 54 15.21 -7.57 -13.58
CA ASP A 54 13.95 -7.08 -14.14
C ASP A 54 12.88 -6.79 -13.08
N TYR A 55 13.22 -6.84 -11.79
CA TYR A 55 12.27 -6.77 -10.69
C TYR A 55 12.81 -5.93 -9.54
N ASP A 56 12.10 -4.86 -9.16
CA ASP A 56 12.48 -4.13 -7.94
C ASP A 56 12.10 -4.97 -6.72
N VAL A 57 13.10 -5.27 -5.91
CA VAL A 57 13.05 -6.12 -4.73
C VAL A 57 12.97 -5.31 -3.43
N ASN A 58 13.23 -4.01 -3.48
CA ASN A 58 13.30 -3.15 -2.31
C ASN A 58 11.91 -2.58 -2.00
N LEU A 59 11.34 -2.96 -0.85
CA LEU A 59 9.97 -2.61 -0.48
C LEU A 59 9.72 -1.09 -0.45
N PHE A 60 10.67 -0.34 0.11
CA PHE A 60 10.62 1.12 0.14
C PHE A 60 10.66 1.72 -1.28
N SER A 61 11.54 1.22 -2.14
CA SER A 61 11.66 1.67 -3.53
C SER A 61 10.37 1.42 -4.32
N ARG A 62 9.80 0.22 -4.20
CA ARG A 62 8.54 -0.18 -4.85
C ARG A 62 7.40 0.73 -4.43
N GLU A 63 7.17 0.86 -3.13
CA GLU A 63 6.04 1.62 -2.59
C GLU A 63 6.18 3.12 -2.91
N SER A 64 7.37 3.70 -2.69
CA SER A 64 7.59 5.12 -2.97
C SER A 64 7.52 5.46 -4.47
N SER A 65 8.00 4.57 -5.34
CA SER A 65 7.91 4.75 -6.80
C SER A 65 6.47 4.66 -7.30
N ALA A 66 5.68 3.70 -6.77
CA ALA A 66 4.27 3.55 -7.10
C ALA A 66 3.49 4.81 -6.71
N TYR A 67 3.63 5.27 -5.46
CA TYR A 67 2.94 6.48 -5.00
C TYR A 67 3.34 7.74 -5.77
N ARG A 68 4.63 7.93 -6.08
CA ARG A 68 5.06 9.05 -6.93
C ARG A 68 4.39 8.99 -8.30
N ARG A 69 4.38 7.82 -8.95
CA ARG A 69 3.74 7.65 -10.26
C ARG A 69 2.25 7.95 -10.21
N MET A 70 1.55 7.44 -9.21
CA MET A 70 0.11 7.67 -9.04
C MET A 70 -0.20 9.15 -8.72
N LYS A 71 0.65 9.82 -7.93
CA LYS A 71 0.53 11.26 -7.65
C LYS A 71 0.73 12.09 -8.91
N GLU A 72 1.71 11.77 -9.74
CA GLU A 72 1.95 12.43 -11.03
C GLU A 72 0.77 12.28 -12.00
N ARG A 73 0.09 11.14 -11.96
CA ARG A 73 -1.12 10.87 -12.75
C ARG A 73 -2.41 11.39 -12.10
N GLY A 74 -2.33 11.95 -10.89
CA GLY A 74 -3.45 12.60 -10.22
C GLY A 74 -4.45 11.66 -9.54
N LEU A 75 -4.09 10.39 -9.30
CA LEU A 75 -5.01 9.40 -8.73
C LEU A 75 -5.44 9.76 -7.29
N TYR A 76 -4.58 10.40 -6.49
CA TYR A 76 -4.96 10.86 -5.15
C TYR A 76 -6.14 11.83 -5.17
N ARG A 77 -6.27 12.68 -6.21
CA ARG A 77 -7.39 13.63 -6.36
C ARG A 77 -8.70 12.92 -6.69
N GLN A 78 -8.62 11.75 -7.31
CA GLN A 78 -9.77 10.89 -7.57
C GLN A 78 -10.19 10.14 -6.29
N GLY A 79 -9.39 10.20 -5.22
CA GLY A 79 -9.67 9.56 -3.95
C GLY A 79 -9.42 8.06 -3.91
N VAL A 80 -8.84 7.48 -4.98
CA VAL A 80 -8.65 6.02 -5.15
C VAL A 80 -7.40 5.46 -4.45
N VAL A 81 -6.48 6.35 -4.04
CA VAL A 81 -5.30 6.05 -3.23
C VAL A 81 -5.09 7.19 -2.23
N PRO A 82 -4.38 6.94 -1.10
CA PRO A 82 -3.92 8.00 -0.21
C PRO A 82 -3.07 9.05 -0.93
N ASP A 83 -3.15 10.32 -0.50
CA ASP A 83 -2.18 11.32 -0.96
C ASP A 83 -0.77 10.98 -0.46
N PHE A 84 0.23 11.16 -1.32
CA PHE A 84 1.63 10.86 -1.03
C PHE A 84 2.38 12.13 -0.68
N TYR A 85 2.84 12.24 0.55
CA TYR A 85 3.52 13.45 1.01
C TYR A 85 5.03 13.41 0.80
N GLY A 86 5.64 12.23 0.69
CA GLY A 86 7.06 12.11 0.36
C GLY A 86 7.76 10.97 1.08
N THR A 87 9.09 11.06 1.11
CA THR A 87 9.96 10.07 1.77
C THR A 87 10.90 10.69 2.78
N ILE A 88 11.31 9.89 3.76
CA ILE A 88 12.44 10.16 4.64
C ILE A 88 13.45 9.04 4.41
N THR A 89 14.65 9.36 3.98
CA THR A 89 15.69 8.38 3.69
C THR A 89 16.82 8.45 4.70
N GLN A 90 17.55 7.34 4.88
CA GLN A 90 18.72 7.25 5.75
C GLN A 90 18.43 7.72 7.19
N ILE A 91 17.31 7.26 7.76
CA ILE A 91 16.89 7.61 9.11
C ILE A 91 17.93 7.06 10.09
N GLN A 92 18.37 7.88 11.05
CA GLN A 92 19.20 7.46 12.17
C GLN A 92 18.30 7.12 13.36
N PRO A 93 17.98 5.85 13.66
CA PRO A 93 16.94 5.51 14.64
C PRO A 93 17.25 6.01 16.06
N THR A 94 18.52 6.23 16.38
CA THR A 94 18.96 6.79 17.67
C THR A 94 18.43 8.20 17.95
N LEU A 95 18.08 8.97 16.91
CA LEU A 95 17.47 10.29 17.03
C LEU A 95 15.94 10.23 17.22
N TRP A 96 15.35 9.03 17.16
CA TRP A 96 13.91 8.80 17.12
C TRP A 96 13.53 7.70 18.13
N PRO A 97 13.20 8.06 19.38
CA PRO A 97 12.92 7.06 20.43
C PRO A 97 11.83 6.03 20.05
N SER A 98 10.84 6.45 19.25
CA SER A 98 9.77 5.56 18.76
C SER A 98 10.21 4.56 17.69
N LEU A 99 11.43 4.66 17.16
CA LEU A 99 11.98 3.77 16.12
C LEU A 99 13.00 2.77 16.68
N HIS A 100 12.89 2.41 17.97
CA HIS A 100 13.83 1.52 18.65
C HIS A 100 13.95 0.14 18.02
N MET A 101 12.91 -0.37 17.34
CA MET A 101 12.95 -1.66 16.63
C MET A 101 13.94 -1.68 15.45
N PHE A 102 14.37 -0.52 14.94
CA PHE A 102 15.34 -0.41 13.85
C PHE A 102 16.79 -0.21 14.33
N LEU A 103 17.05 -0.17 15.64
CA LEU A 103 18.39 0.13 16.19
C LEU A 103 19.45 -0.92 15.82
N GLN A 104 19.03 -2.15 15.55
CA GLN A 104 19.92 -3.27 15.22
C GLN A 104 20.01 -3.54 13.71
N ASP A 105 19.32 -2.73 12.89
CA ASP A 105 19.39 -2.88 11.45
C ASP A 105 20.80 -2.57 10.95
N LYS A 106 21.26 -3.38 9.99
CA LYS A 106 22.57 -3.18 9.37
C LYS A 106 22.59 -1.94 8.47
N LEU A 107 21.44 -1.58 7.91
CA LEU A 107 21.27 -0.48 6.98
C LEU A 107 20.27 0.52 7.57
N ALA A 108 20.46 1.79 7.26
CA ALA A 108 19.58 2.84 7.76
C ALA A 108 18.17 2.67 7.16
N PRO A 109 17.11 2.64 8.00
CA PRO A 109 15.75 2.50 7.50
C PRO A 109 15.33 3.72 6.68
N ASN A 110 14.39 3.50 5.77
CA ASN A 110 13.74 4.54 4.99
C ASN A 110 12.24 4.52 5.30
N ALA A 111 11.55 5.63 5.04
CA ALA A 111 10.12 5.75 5.31
C ALA A 111 9.35 6.46 4.20
N VAL A 112 8.11 6.02 4.01
CA VAL A 112 7.10 6.67 3.16
C VAL A 112 6.09 7.39 4.05
N LEU A 113 5.72 8.61 3.65
CA LEU A 113 4.68 9.42 4.29
C LEU A 113 3.47 9.56 3.38
N ILE A 114 2.31 9.13 3.86
CA ILE A 114 1.04 9.21 3.14
C ILE A 114 -0.07 9.79 4.02
N GLU A 115 -1.18 10.13 3.38
CA GLU A 115 -2.42 10.54 4.01
C GLU A 115 -2.90 9.53 5.06
N TYR A 116 -3.24 10.03 6.25
CA TYR A 116 -3.98 9.24 7.23
C TYR A 116 -5.48 9.25 6.90
N ILE A 117 -6.05 8.06 6.65
CA ILE A 117 -7.47 7.90 6.34
C ILE A 117 -8.24 7.59 7.65
N PRO A 118 -9.06 8.51 8.17
CA PRO A 118 -9.89 8.25 9.33
C PRO A 118 -11.00 7.24 9.01
N ASP A 119 -11.32 6.38 9.99
CA ASP A 119 -12.36 5.35 9.85
C ASP A 119 -12.13 4.44 8.64
N ALA A 120 -10.85 4.15 8.36
CA ALA A 120 -10.44 3.18 7.37
C ALA A 120 -10.80 1.77 7.84
N GLN A 121 -11.61 1.08 7.06
CA GLN A 121 -12.00 -0.31 7.30
C GLN A 121 -11.60 -1.14 6.09
N GLN A 122 -11.00 -2.30 6.32
CA GLN A 122 -10.79 -3.27 5.24
C GLN A 122 -12.15 -3.74 4.73
N ILE A 123 -12.27 -4.00 3.43
CA ILE A 123 -13.49 -4.59 2.89
C ILE A 123 -13.72 -5.96 3.52
N ASP A 124 -14.95 -6.24 3.96
CA ASP A 124 -15.38 -7.52 4.50
C ASP A 124 -16.89 -7.72 4.23
N LEU A 125 -17.48 -8.79 4.78
CA LEU A 125 -18.91 -9.04 4.61
C LEU A 125 -19.81 -8.01 5.33
N SER A 126 -19.33 -7.40 6.42
CA SER A 126 -20.09 -6.42 7.21
C SER A 126 -20.23 -5.06 6.53
N ASN A 127 -19.32 -4.75 5.61
CA ASN A 127 -19.33 -3.54 4.81
C ASN A 127 -19.50 -3.79 3.30
N PHE A 128 -19.94 -4.99 2.93
CA PHE A 128 -20.19 -5.38 1.56
C PHE A 128 -21.11 -4.39 0.82
N SER A 129 -20.67 -3.98 -0.37
CA SER A 129 -21.50 -3.26 -1.33
C SER A 129 -21.00 -3.58 -2.75
N LYS A 130 -21.93 -3.85 -3.66
CA LYS A 130 -21.61 -4.04 -5.09
C LYS A 130 -20.96 -2.78 -5.68
N ASP A 131 -21.37 -1.61 -5.24
CA ASP A 131 -20.80 -0.34 -5.71
C ASP A 131 -19.37 -0.14 -5.22
N TYR A 132 -19.03 -0.61 -4.02
CA TYR A 132 -17.64 -0.59 -3.54
C TYR A 132 -16.76 -1.55 -4.34
N LEU A 133 -17.28 -2.74 -4.68
CA LEU A 133 -16.56 -3.70 -5.51
C LEU A 133 -16.27 -3.18 -6.92
N VAL A 134 -17.27 -2.54 -7.55
CA VAL A 134 -17.09 -1.87 -8.85
C VAL A 134 -16.05 -0.76 -8.75
N GLN A 135 -16.13 0.09 -7.71
CA GLN A 135 -15.15 1.16 -7.50
C GLN A 135 -13.73 0.64 -7.26
N LEU A 136 -13.54 -0.44 -6.49
CA LEU A 136 -12.23 -1.05 -6.28
C LEU A 136 -11.64 -1.53 -7.61
N ARG A 137 -12.44 -2.21 -8.42
CA ARG A 137 -12.01 -2.71 -9.74
C ARG A 137 -11.64 -1.55 -10.67
N ASP A 138 -12.50 -0.54 -10.80
CA ASP A 138 -12.27 0.59 -11.68
C ASP A 138 -11.05 1.43 -11.23
N SER A 139 -10.84 1.51 -9.91
CA SER A 139 -9.66 2.12 -9.31
C SER A 139 -8.39 1.32 -9.62
N LEU A 140 -8.44 -0.01 -9.56
CA LEU A 140 -7.31 -0.88 -9.91
C LEU A 140 -6.94 -0.74 -11.39
N TYR A 141 -7.94 -0.68 -12.29
CA TYR A 141 -7.71 -0.36 -13.70
C TYR A 141 -7.04 1.01 -13.87
N SER A 142 -7.44 2.02 -13.10
CA SER A 142 -6.83 3.35 -13.16
C SER A 142 -5.36 3.33 -12.68
N ILE A 143 -5.06 2.53 -11.65
CA ILE A 143 -3.68 2.27 -11.19
C ILE A 143 -2.86 1.60 -12.31
N HIS A 144 -3.45 0.63 -13.02
CA HIS A 144 -2.80 -0.01 -14.17
C HIS A 144 -2.52 0.95 -15.32
N GLN A 145 -3.48 1.84 -15.64
CA GLN A 145 -3.28 2.88 -16.66
C GLN A 145 -2.19 3.89 -16.28
N ALA A 146 -1.89 4.06 -14.98
CA ALA A 146 -0.75 4.84 -14.52
C ALA A 146 0.61 4.10 -14.72
N GLY A 147 0.59 2.84 -15.17
CA GLY A 147 1.75 1.98 -15.33
C GLY A 147 2.22 1.35 -14.02
N VAL A 148 1.32 1.19 -13.05
CA VAL A 148 1.60 0.58 -11.75
C VAL A 148 0.83 -0.73 -11.64
N LEU A 149 1.54 -1.83 -11.42
CA LEU A 149 0.97 -3.10 -10.99
C LEU A 149 0.97 -3.11 -9.47
N HIS A 150 -0.15 -3.47 -8.80
CA HIS A 150 -0.20 -3.48 -7.34
C HIS A 150 0.56 -4.69 -6.76
N GLY A 151 0.42 -5.86 -7.38
CA GLY A 151 1.13 -7.10 -7.03
C GLY A 151 0.60 -7.84 -5.81
N ASP A 152 -0.38 -7.29 -5.10
CA ASP A 152 -1.00 -7.91 -3.92
C ASP A 152 -2.47 -7.43 -3.75
N PRO A 153 -3.37 -7.74 -4.71
CA PRO A 153 -4.75 -7.26 -4.71
C PRO A 153 -5.62 -8.05 -3.71
N LYS A 154 -5.23 -8.03 -2.43
CA LYS A 154 -5.92 -8.75 -1.34
C LYS A 154 -6.84 -7.82 -0.55
N PRO A 155 -7.91 -8.35 0.08
CA PRO A 155 -8.89 -7.53 0.82
C PRO A 155 -8.29 -6.63 1.89
N ARG A 156 -7.19 -7.06 2.54
CA ARG A 156 -6.47 -6.24 3.54
C ARG A 156 -5.95 -4.90 3.01
N ASN A 157 -5.79 -4.78 1.70
CA ASN A 157 -5.27 -3.60 0.99
C ASN A 157 -6.41 -2.78 0.34
N MET A 158 -7.66 -3.22 0.49
CA MET A 158 -8.85 -2.57 -0.05
C MET A 158 -9.60 -1.88 1.09
N ILE A 159 -9.58 -0.55 1.12
CA ILE A 159 -10.05 0.26 2.23
C ILE A 159 -11.34 0.99 1.87
N ILE A 160 -12.32 0.92 2.76
CA ILE A 160 -13.54 1.70 2.76
C ILE A 160 -13.47 2.74 3.88
N SER A 161 -13.61 4.02 3.54
CA SER A 161 -13.82 5.10 4.51
C SER A 161 -15.23 5.66 4.34
N ARG A 162 -16.16 5.20 5.17
CA ARG A 162 -17.57 5.62 5.09
C ARG A 162 -17.74 7.12 5.39
N LYS A 163 -17.00 7.64 6.37
CA LYS A 163 -17.02 9.07 6.72
C LYS A 163 -16.58 9.98 5.59
N GLN A 164 -15.61 9.54 4.79
CA GLN A 164 -15.13 10.31 3.64
C GLN A 164 -15.79 9.89 2.33
N ASN A 165 -16.66 8.88 2.34
CA ASN A 165 -17.23 8.23 1.16
C ASN A 165 -16.16 7.86 0.12
N ARG A 166 -15.06 7.24 0.58
CA ARG A 166 -13.93 6.83 -0.28
C ARG A 166 -13.71 5.33 -0.26
N VAL A 167 -13.27 4.82 -1.40
CA VAL A 167 -12.87 3.44 -1.65
C VAL A 167 -11.45 3.50 -2.21
N LEU A 168 -10.48 2.94 -1.50
CA LEU A 168 -9.06 3.15 -1.78
C LEU A 168 -8.26 1.85 -1.80
N TRP A 169 -7.15 1.89 -2.54
CA TRP A 169 -6.08 0.92 -2.46
C TRP A 169 -4.93 1.46 -1.60
N ILE A 170 -4.36 0.61 -0.75
CA ILE A 170 -3.19 0.89 0.07
C ILE A 170 -2.15 -0.22 -0.07
N ASP A 171 -0.98 -0.01 0.53
CA ASP A 171 0.08 -1.02 0.65
C ASP A 171 0.70 -1.46 -0.70
N PHE A 172 1.51 -0.56 -1.26
CA PHE A 172 2.17 -0.76 -2.56
C PHE A 172 3.60 -1.31 -2.44
N ASP A 173 3.95 -1.97 -1.32
CA ASP A 173 5.27 -2.58 -1.15
C ASP A 173 5.52 -3.78 -2.07
N SER A 174 4.45 -4.33 -2.63
CA SER A 174 4.44 -5.37 -3.65
C SER A 174 4.25 -4.81 -5.07
N ALA A 175 4.26 -3.50 -5.24
CA ALA A 175 4.03 -2.89 -6.53
C ALA A 175 5.22 -3.04 -7.48
N GLN A 176 4.95 -2.97 -8.78
CA GLN A 176 5.96 -2.78 -9.82
C GLN A 176 5.54 -1.60 -10.69
N THR A 177 6.45 -0.65 -10.92
CA THR A 177 6.18 0.55 -11.71
C THR A 177 6.92 0.46 -13.03
N PHE A 178 6.18 0.43 -14.13
CA PHE A 178 6.74 0.29 -15.48
C PHE A 178 6.72 1.63 -16.22
N SER A 179 7.69 1.80 -17.10
CA SER A 179 7.80 2.97 -17.98
C SER A 179 7.88 2.53 -19.43
N GLY A 180 7.17 3.21 -20.32
CA GLY A 180 7.12 2.86 -21.74
C GLY A 180 6.21 1.67 -22.03
N ASN A 181 6.51 0.94 -23.11
CA ASN A 181 5.72 -0.20 -23.56
C ASN A 181 5.99 -1.42 -22.69
N LEU A 182 4.90 -2.08 -22.26
CA LEU A 182 4.98 -3.32 -21.49
C LEU A 182 5.48 -4.47 -22.36
N SER A 183 6.37 -5.29 -21.82
CA SER A 183 6.75 -6.56 -22.44
C SER A 183 5.57 -7.55 -22.44
N PRO A 184 5.57 -8.61 -23.28
CA PRO A 184 4.53 -9.62 -23.25
C PRO A 184 4.32 -10.24 -21.85
N ARG A 185 5.42 -10.46 -21.11
CA ARG A 185 5.38 -10.98 -19.74
C ARG A 185 4.73 -9.99 -18.77
N GLN A 186 5.05 -8.71 -18.86
CA GLN A 186 4.44 -7.69 -18.01
C GLN A 186 2.94 -7.55 -18.30
N ASN A 187 2.52 -7.61 -19.57
CA ASN A 187 1.09 -7.61 -19.93
C ASN A 187 0.34 -8.79 -19.28
N VAL A 188 0.96 -9.97 -19.17
CA VAL A 188 0.38 -11.11 -18.46
C VAL A 188 0.15 -10.79 -16.98
N TRP A 189 1.10 -10.15 -16.30
CA TRP A 189 0.94 -9.79 -14.87
C TRP A 189 -0.26 -8.87 -14.63
N PHE A 190 -0.42 -7.83 -15.46
CA PHE A 190 -1.60 -6.96 -15.37
C PHE A 190 -2.90 -7.71 -15.64
N LYS A 191 -2.88 -8.66 -16.59
CA LYS A 191 -4.05 -9.50 -16.89
C LYS A 191 -4.40 -10.39 -15.71
N GLU A 192 -3.42 -11.05 -15.10
CA GLU A 192 -3.61 -11.93 -13.93
C GLU A 192 -4.14 -11.17 -12.71
N GLU A 193 -3.66 -9.95 -12.46
CA GLU A 193 -4.17 -9.09 -11.38
C GLU A 193 -5.64 -8.69 -11.62
N ASN A 194 -6.02 -8.39 -12.87
CA ASN A 194 -7.40 -8.13 -13.23
C ASN A 194 -8.30 -9.38 -13.09
N GLU A 195 -7.83 -10.54 -13.54
CA GLU A 195 -8.54 -11.81 -13.38
C GLU A 195 -8.74 -12.16 -11.89
N THR A 196 -7.75 -11.87 -11.06
CA THR A 196 -7.83 -12.02 -9.60
C THR A 196 -8.91 -11.12 -9.01
N MET A 197 -8.96 -9.85 -9.43
CA MET A 197 -9.98 -8.90 -8.98
C MET A 197 -11.40 -9.33 -9.41
N GLU A 198 -11.56 -9.80 -10.64
CA GLU A 198 -12.84 -10.30 -11.15
C GLU A 198 -13.31 -11.56 -10.42
N TYR A 199 -12.38 -12.45 -10.06
CA TYR A 199 -12.69 -13.60 -9.21
C TYR A 199 -13.17 -13.16 -7.82
N PHE A 200 -12.41 -12.27 -7.17
CA PHE A 200 -12.73 -11.73 -5.85
C PHE A 200 -14.15 -11.13 -5.79
N ILE A 201 -14.52 -10.33 -6.79
CA ILE A 201 -15.86 -9.73 -6.88
C ILE A 201 -16.95 -10.80 -6.88
N LYS A 202 -16.80 -11.82 -7.74
CA LYS A 202 -17.78 -12.90 -7.88
C LYS A 202 -17.91 -13.70 -6.59
N ALA A 203 -16.77 -14.07 -6.00
CA ALA A 203 -16.71 -14.90 -4.82
C ALA A 203 -17.21 -14.16 -3.56
N LEU A 204 -16.81 -12.91 -3.32
CA LEU A 204 -17.33 -12.13 -2.20
C LEU A 204 -18.84 -11.85 -2.34
N THR A 205 -19.32 -11.61 -3.57
CA THR A 205 -20.77 -11.45 -3.82
C THR A 205 -21.54 -12.71 -3.45
N GLN A 206 -21.01 -13.89 -3.76
CA GLN A 206 -21.64 -15.15 -3.40
C GLN A 206 -21.54 -15.43 -1.90
N ASP A 207 -20.39 -15.18 -1.27
CA ASP A 207 -20.21 -15.33 0.18
C ASP A 207 -21.14 -14.40 0.97
N HIS A 208 -21.42 -13.20 0.45
CA HIS A 208 -22.43 -12.31 1.02
C HIS A 208 -23.85 -12.88 0.89
N VAL A 209 -24.23 -13.43 -0.27
CA VAL A 209 -25.53 -14.11 -0.45
C VAL A 209 -25.67 -15.30 0.50
N ASP A 210 -24.59 -16.06 0.71
CA ASP A 210 -24.57 -17.21 1.61
C ASP A 210 -24.48 -16.80 3.09
N GLY A 211 -24.25 -15.51 3.38
CA GLY A 211 -24.11 -14.96 4.73
C GLY A 211 -22.84 -15.41 5.47
N ARG A 212 -21.86 -16.00 4.78
CA ARG A 212 -20.62 -16.52 5.38
C ARG A 212 -19.45 -16.49 4.40
N LEU A 213 -18.26 -16.20 4.92
CA LEU A 213 -17.02 -16.34 4.14
C LEU A 213 -16.73 -17.83 3.93
N SER A 214 -16.60 -18.23 2.66
CA SER A 214 -16.33 -19.61 2.26
C SER A 214 -15.35 -19.65 1.10
N ARG A 215 -15.62 -18.90 0.03
CA ARG A 215 -14.80 -18.88 -1.18
C ARG A 215 -13.60 -17.96 -1.00
N GLU A 216 -13.80 -16.87 -0.28
CA GLU A 216 -12.77 -15.86 -0.03
C GLU A 216 -11.92 -16.12 1.22
N TYR A 217 -12.20 -17.17 1.99
CA TYR A 217 -11.52 -17.42 3.26
C TYR A 217 -9.99 -17.37 3.16
N SER A 218 -9.42 -17.95 2.10
CA SER A 218 -7.97 -17.97 1.86
C SER A 218 -7.37 -16.59 1.52
N TYR A 219 -8.18 -15.69 0.96
CA TYR A 219 -7.76 -14.31 0.65
C TYR A 219 -7.70 -13.43 1.90
N TYR A 220 -8.54 -13.72 2.90
CA TYR A 220 -8.56 -13.00 4.18
C TYR A 220 -7.57 -13.56 5.20
N TYR A 221 -7.44 -14.88 5.30
CA TYR A 221 -6.74 -15.53 6.43
C TYR A 221 -5.54 -16.39 6.02
N GLY A 222 -5.20 -16.45 4.73
CA GLY A 222 -4.20 -17.39 4.23
C GLY A 222 -4.68 -18.84 4.26
N TRP A 223 -3.97 -19.73 3.56
CA TRP A 223 -4.26 -21.17 3.61
C TRP A 223 -4.00 -21.71 5.02
N PHE A 224 -5.05 -22.14 5.73
CA PHE A 224 -4.90 -23.17 6.75
C PHE A 224 -5.01 -24.53 6.04
N PRO A 225 -3.99 -25.39 6.07
CA PRO A 225 -4.25 -26.80 5.79
C PRO A 225 -5.14 -27.32 6.93
N CYS A 226 -6.35 -27.77 6.58
CA CYS A 226 -7.06 -28.73 7.41
C CYS A 226 -6.27 -30.05 7.45
#